data_AF-A0A6A4HDQ1-F1
#
_entry.id   AF-A0A6A4HDQ1-F1
#
_cell.length_a   1.000
_cell.length_b   1.000
_cell.length_c   1.000
_cell.angle_alpha   90.00
_cell.angle_beta   90.00
_cell.angle_gamma   90.00
#
_symmetry.space_group_name_H-M   'P 1'
#
loop_
_entity.id
_entity.type
_entity.pdbx_description
1 polymer ?
#
loop_
_entity_poly.entity_id
_entity_poly.type
_entity_poly.pdbx_seq_one_letter_code
_entity_poly.pdbx_strand_id
1 'polypeptide(L)'
;MRSFSMLFWLALLLLAVISGVHTAPTGEEAMDKREFPVPLGKRMPPKPLASTVPLFIKYLEGKPAILKKAPVFWTGKSNQKPTFTAAKVLKNNQNIVGTHGGITVLDALKDAKLSYEKWELQDWHAGCRAFAEHVQPEEKKAFLVYGEEVIKPDSVWIVSEKPALDSNDKVKEVMGYQMAVDGKTLTPKGDIKGKKI
;
A
#
# COMPACT_ATOMS: atom_id res chain seq x y z
N MET A 1 -63.34 -18.49 -13.56
CA MET A 1 -64.28 -18.14 -14.65
C MET A 1 -63.75 -16.89 -15.35
N ARG A 2 -63.53 -16.98 -16.68
CA ARG A 2 -63.66 -15.97 -17.77
C ARG A 2 -63.20 -14.51 -17.51
N SER A 3 -62.41 -13.82 -18.33
CA SER A 3 -61.97 -13.91 -19.74
C SER A 3 -60.67 -13.07 -19.87
N PHE A 4 -59.60 -13.47 -20.56
CA PHE A 4 -59.35 -13.42 -22.01
C PHE A 4 -59.79 -12.13 -22.73
N SER A 5 -58.81 -11.31 -23.13
CA SER A 5 -58.87 -10.56 -24.39
C SER A 5 -57.49 -10.53 -25.03
N MET A 6 -57.41 -11.15 -26.19
CA MET A 6 -56.25 -11.39 -27.03
C MET A 6 -56.25 -10.34 -28.16
N LEU A 7 -55.04 -9.92 -28.54
CA LEU A 7 -54.60 -9.64 -29.92
C LEU A 7 -55.08 -8.38 -30.67
N PHE A 8 -54.23 -8.03 -31.65
CA PHE A 8 -54.45 -7.24 -32.88
C PHE A 8 -54.26 -5.70 -32.75
N TRP A 9 -53.34 -4.98 -33.40
CA TRP A 9 -52.47 -5.11 -34.61
C TRP A 9 -51.24 -4.17 -34.39
N LEU A 10 -49.98 -4.52 -34.69
CA LEU A 10 -49.27 -4.54 -35.99
C LEU A 10 -48.90 -3.16 -36.59
N ALA A 11 -47.71 -3.12 -37.22
CA ALA A 11 -47.12 -2.12 -38.13
C ALA A 11 -46.15 -1.10 -37.46
N LEU A 12 -44.83 -1.28 -37.51
CA LEU A 12 -43.91 -1.32 -38.66
C LEU A 12 -43.87 0.03 -39.41
N LEU A 13 -42.79 0.79 -39.24
CA LEU A 13 -42.36 1.77 -40.24
C LEU A 13 -40.82 1.87 -40.24
N LEU A 14 -40.28 1.34 -41.32
CA LEU A 14 -38.88 1.24 -41.72
C LEU A 14 -38.73 2.07 -43.01
N LEU A 15 -37.53 2.64 -43.19
CA LEU A 15 -36.86 3.01 -44.45
C LEU A 15 -37.23 4.29 -45.22
N ALA A 16 -36.21 5.15 -45.42
CA ALA A 16 -35.52 5.44 -46.71
C ALA A 16 -34.43 6.51 -46.41
N VAL A 17 -33.10 6.31 -46.53
CA VAL A 17 -32.21 6.03 -47.68
C VAL A 17 -32.33 7.00 -48.85
N ILE A 18 -31.39 7.95 -48.94
CA ILE A 18 -30.74 8.52 -50.15
C ILE A 18 -29.34 8.98 -49.67
N SER A 19 -28.21 8.29 -49.84
CA SER A 19 -27.39 7.93 -51.02
C SER A 19 -26.69 9.10 -51.74
N GLY A 20 -25.35 9.04 -51.77
CA GLY A 20 -24.45 9.74 -52.70
C GLY A 20 -23.58 10.83 -52.03
N VAL A 21 -22.28 10.99 -52.25
CA VAL A 21 -21.34 10.49 -53.26
C VAL A 21 -19.90 10.60 -52.69
N HIS A 22 -19.02 9.72 -53.15
CA HIS A 22 -17.56 9.72 -52.99
C HIS A 22 -16.86 11.08 -53.18
N THR A 23 -15.95 11.44 -52.26
CA THR A 23 -14.67 12.07 -52.58
C THR A 23 -13.66 11.83 -51.45
N ALA A 24 -12.56 11.16 -51.77
CA ALA A 24 -11.24 11.40 -51.17
C ALA A 24 -10.29 11.72 -52.35
N PRO A 25 -9.10 12.33 -52.18
CA PRO A 25 -8.42 12.77 -50.96
C PRO A 25 -7.84 14.22 -51.10
N THR A 26 -6.89 14.56 -50.23
CA THR A 26 -5.86 15.63 -50.31
C THR A 26 -6.19 16.98 -49.66
N GLY A 27 -5.32 17.36 -48.72
CA GLY A 27 -5.30 18.68 -48.08
C GLY A 27 -4.61 18.63 -46.72
N GLU A 28 -3.28 18.49 -46.71
CA GLU A 28 -2.50 19.09 -45.63
C GLU A 28 -2.80 20.59 -45.61
N GLU A 29 -3.28 21.12 -44.48
CA GLU A 29 -2.94 22.48 -44.08
C GLU A 29 -2.97 22.60 -42.56
N ALA A 30 -1.95 23.30 -42.06
CA ALA A 30 -1.47 23.28 -40.71
C ALA A 30 -2.17 24.29 -39.78
N MET A 31 -2.11 23.99 -38.49
CA MET A 31 -2.18 24.88 -37.31
C MET A 31 -3.49 25.63 -36.98
N ASP A 32 -3.99 25.39 -35.76
CA ASP A 32 -3.84 26.39 -34.69
C ASP A 32 -3.74 25.68 -33.32
N LYS A 33 -2.50 25.52 -32.85
CA LYS A 33 -2.20 25.14 -31.47
C LYS A 33 -2.43 26.36 -30.58
N ARG A 34 -3.62 26.48 -30.01
CA ARG A 34 -3.79 27.22 -28.74
C ARG A 34 -3.56 26.27 -27.57
N GLU A 35 -2.31 25.82 -27.46
CA GLU A 35 -1.77 25.38 -26.17
C GLU A 35 -1.76 26.63 -25.28
N PHE A 36 -2.80 26.77 -24.45
CA PHE A 36 -2.69 27.64 -23.28
C PHE A 36 -1.47 27.16 -22.48
N PRO A 37 -0.45 27.98 -22.24
CA PRO A 37 0.61 27.59 -21.33
C PRO A 37 -0.02 27.49 -19.95
N VAL A 38 -0.37 26.28 -19.54
CA VAL A 38 -0.56 25.97 -18.12
C VAL A 38 0.75 26.39 -17.48
N PRO A 39 0.75 27.32 -16.50
CA PRO A 39 1.97 27.64 -15.79
C PRO A 39 2.46 26.32 -15.22
N LEU A 40 3.61 25.85 -15.72
CA LEU A 40 4.40 24.83 -15.07
C LEU A 40 4.78 25.44 -13.72
N GLY A 41 3.88 25.33 -12.75
CA GLY A 41 4.13 25.67 -11.36
C GLY A 41 5.44 24.99 -11.04
N LYS A 42 6.46 25.81 -10.70
CA LYS A 42 7.83 25.37 -10.44
C LYS A 42 7.73 24.07 -9.64
N ARG A 43 7.95 22.91 -10.28
CA ARG A 43 8.07 21.65 -9.56
C ARG A 43 9.30 21.86 -8.70
N MET A 44 9.08 22.10 -7.41
CA MET A 44 10.19 22.12 -6.45
C MET A 44 10.97 20.82 -6.70
N PRO A 45 12.29 20.90 -6.89
CA PRO A 45 13.08 19.69 -7.10
C PRO A 45 12.80 18.72 -5.94
N PRO A 46 12.69 17.41 -6.21
CA PRO A 46 12.43 16.44 -5.15
C PRO A 46 13.49 16.63 -4.07
N LYS A 47 13.04 16.83 -2.84
CA LYS A 47 13.92 17.06 -1.71
C LYS A 47 14.80 15.80 -1.55
N PRO A 48 16.13 15.94 -1.43
CA PRO A 48 16.99 14.78 -1.21
C PRO A 48 16.58 14.09 0.09
N LEU A 49 16.69 12.76 0.11
CA LEU A 49 16.42 11.96 1.31
C LEU A 49 17.36 12.38 2.44
N ALA A 50 16.91 12.22 3.69
CA ALA A 50 17.76 12.36 4.86
C ALA A 50 18.98 11.44 4.74
N SER A 51 20.17 11.93 5.11
CA SER A 51 21.44 11.20 4.94
C SER A 51 21.50 9.86 5.68
N THR A 52 20.66 9.67 6.70
CA THR A 52 20.55 8.40 7.44
C THR A 52 19.72 7.35 6.70
N VAL A 53 18.89 7.71 5.71
CA VAL A 53 18.11 6.74 4.91
C VAL A 53 19.02 5.84 4.07
N PRO A 54 19.93 6.36 3.22
CA PRO A 54 20.85 5.50 2.45
C PRO A 54 21.74 4.62 3.34
N LEU A 55 22.16 5.13 4.51
CA LEU A 55 22.95 4.37 5.48
C LEU A 55 22.13 3.21 6.06
N PHE A 56 20.86 3.44 6.36
CA PHE A 56 19.97 2.40 6.85
C PHE A 56 19.72 1.32 5.79
N ILE A 57 19.47 1.72 4.54
CA ILE A 57 19.30 0.79 3.41
C ILE A 57 20.54 -0.10 3.25
N LYS A 58 21.74 0.52 3.22
CA LYS A 58 23.00 -0.23 3.13
C LYS A 58 23.20 -1.20 4.31
N TYR A 59 22.80 -0.81 5.51
CA TYR A 59 22.82 -1.70 6.67
C TYR A 59 21.88 -2.91 6.46
N LEU A 60 20.67 -2.71 5.94
CA LEU A 60 19.71 -3.80 5.66
C LEU A 60 20.21 -4.75 4.55
N GLU A 61 20.84 -4.22 3.50
CA GLU A 61 21.48 -5.00 2.43
C GLU A 61 22.58 -5.93 2.97
N GLY A 62 23.24 -5.52 4.06
CA GLY A 62 24.20 -6.34 4.81
C GLY A 62 23.58 -7.55 5.53
N LYS A 63 22.25 -7.73 5.45
CA LYS A 63 21.49 -8.86 6.02
C LYS A 63 21.81 -9.12 7.51
N PRO A 64 21.73 -8.09 8.37
CA PRO A 64 22.05 -8.24 9.79
C PRO A 64 21.15 -9.29 10.43
N ALA A 65 21.70 -9.99 11.44
CA ALA A 65 21.01 -11.12 12.07
C ALA A 65 19.63 -10.75 12.65
N ILE A 66 19.42 -9.48 13.01
CA ILE A 66 18.13 -8.98 13.49
C ILE A 66 17.00 -9.21 12.48
N LEU A 67 17.28 -9.21 11.16
CA LEU A 67 16.28 -9.40 10.09
C LEU A 67 15.75 -10.84 9.97
N LYS A 68 16.32 -11.79 10.70
CA LYS A 68 15.79 -13.16 10.83
C LYS A 68 14.61 -13.27 11.78
N LYS A 69 14.39 -12.25 12.61
CA LYS A 69 13.22 -12.15 13.50
C LYS A 69 11.96 -11.81 12.71
N ALA A 70 10.80 -12.13 13.27
CA ALA A 70 9.51 -11.83 12.66
C ALA A 70 9.29 -10.31 12.56
N PRO A 71 9.15 -9.73 11.35
CA PRO A 71 8.89 -8.31 11.22
C PRO A 71 7.44 -7.98 11.61
N VAL A 72 7.29 -6.95 12.44
CA VAL A 72 6.02 -6.43 12.96
C VAL A 72 5.85 -5.00 12.48
N PHE A 73 4.83 -4.80 11.65
CA PHE A 73 4.44 -3.53 11.07
C PHE A 73 3.21 -2.97 11.79
N TRP A 74 2.93 -1.68 11.59
CA TRP A 74 1.72 -1.06 12.12
C TRP A 74 1.20 0.05 11.21
N THR A 75 -0.11 0.26 11.23
CA THR A 75 -0.76 1.39 10.55
C THR A 75 -2.02 1.82 11.29
N GLY A 76 -2.45 3.05 11.09
CA GLY A 76 -3.67 3.60 11.71
C GLY A 76 -3.58 3.77 13.23
N LYS A 77 -4.74 3.93 13.86
CA LYS A 77 -4.89 4.07 15.32
C LYS A 77 -6.25 3.55 15.78
N SER A 78 -6.40 3.39 17.08
CA SER A 78 -7.73 3.38 17.72
C SER A 78 -8.06 4.79 18.18
N ASN A 79 -9.29 4.99 18.65
CA ASN A 79 -9.72 6.25 19.27
C ASN A 79 -8.92 6.60 20.54
N GLN A 80 -8.22 5.64 21.15
CA GLN A 80 -7.48 5.84 22.41
C GLN A 80 -5.96 5.76 22.26
N LYS A 81 -5.44 4.95 21.34
CA LYS A 81 -4.00 4.64 21.23
C LYS A 81 -3.53 4.42 19.80
N PRO A 82 -2.27 4.80 19.47
CA PRO A 82 -1.64 4.44 18.21
C PRO A 82 -1.36 2.93 18.15
N THR A 83 -1.50 2.32 16.98
CA THR A 83 -1.24 0.87 16.78
C THR A 83 0.20 0.47 17.07
N PHE A 84 1.13 1.44 16.99
CA PHE A 84 2.51 1.27 17.41
C PHE A 84 2.66 0.69 18.83
N THR A 85 1.80 1.10 19.78
CA THR A 85 1.85 0.58 21.14
C THR A 85 1.52 -0.91 21.18
N ALA A 86 0.51 -1.33 20.42
CA ALA A 86 0.13 -2.73 20.35
C ALA A 86 1.15 -3.56 19.53
N ALA A 87 1.75 -3.00 18.49
CA ALA A 87 2.86 -3.63 17.76
C ALA A 87 4.08 -3.89 18.67
N LYS A 88 4.41 -2.95 19.57
CA LYS A 88 5.44 -3.13 20.60
C LYS A 88 5.15 -4.27 21.57
N VAL A 89 3.88 -4.49 21.91
CA VAL A 89 3.47 -5.62 22.75
C VAL A 89 3.55 -6.92 21.95
N LEU A 90 3.01 -6.93 20.72
CA LEU A 90 2.97 -8.10 19.85
C LEU A 90 4.37 -8.65 19.57
N LYS A 91 5.36 -7.79 19.26
CA LYS A 91 6.73 -8.23 18.98
C LYS A 91 7.42 -8.93 20.15
N ASN A 92 6.94 -8.73 21.38
CA ASN A 92 7.49 -9.38 22.57
C ASN A 92 6.74 -10.67 22.92
N ASN A 93 5.62 -10.97 22.23
CA ASN A 93 4.82 -12.17 22.47
C ASN A 93 5.33 -13.34 21.62
N GLN A 94 6.29 -14.10 22.16
CA GLN A 94 6.93 -15.23 21.47
C GLN A 94 5.95 -16.35 21.06
N ASN A 95 4.80 -16.46 21.73
CA ASN A 95 3.76 -17.41 21.33
C ASN A 95 3.10 -17.06 19.99
N ILE A 96 3.22 -15.79 19.56
CA ILE A 96 2.65 -15.29 18.31
C ILE A 96 3.75 -15.08 17.26
N VAL A 97 4.81 -14.37 17.61
CA VAL A 97 5.85 -13.95 16.65
C VAL A 97 7.04 -14.91 16.57
N GLY A 98 7.01 -16.01 17.34
CA GLY A 98 8.04 -17.03 17.33
C GLY A 98 9.11 -16.86 18.39
N THR A 99 9.96 -17.89 18.49
CA THR A 99 10.95 -18.08 19.57
C THR A 99 11.99 -16.95 19.64
N HIS A 100 12.32 -16.35 18.50
CA HIS A 100 13.32 -15.27 18.41
C HIS A 100 12.74 -13.86 18.67
N GLY A 101 11.43 -13.79 18.91
CA GLY A 101 10.70 -12.53 19.05
C GLY A 101 10.55 -11.80 17.71
N GLY A 102 9.85 -10.66 17.77
CA GLY A 102 9.59 -9.80 16.64
C GLY A 102 10.49 -8.57 16.60
N ILE A 103 10.50 -7.90 15.45
CA ILE A 103 11.24 -6.65 15.22
C ILE A 103 10.38 -5.63 14.50
N THR A 104 10.56 -4.37 14.83
CA THR A 104 10.01 -3.23 14.08
C THR A 104 11.12 -2.55 13.28
N VAL A 105 10.76 -1.69 12.32
CA VAL A 105 11.73 -0.81 11.63
C VAL A 105 12.54 0.04 12.63
N LEU A 106 11.93 0.45 13.76
CA LEU A 106 12.64 1.21 14.80
C LEU A 106 13.69 0.37 15.53
N ASP A 107 13.44 -0.92 15.71
CA ASP A 107 14.42 -1.83 16.31
C ASP A 107 15.61 -2.02 15.37
N ALA A 108 15.36 -2.14 14.06
CA ALA A 108 16.42 -2.21 13.05
C ALA A 108 17.23 -0.91 12.98
N LEU A 109 16.58 0.26 13.03
CA LEU A 109 17.25 1.56 13.10
C LEU A 109 18.12 1.69 14.36
N LYS A 110 17.61 1.21 15.51
CA LYS A 110 18.37 1.20 16.77
C LYS A 110 19.59 0.28 16.67
N ASP A 111 19.45 -0.92 16.10
CA ASP A 111 20.56 -1.86 15.90
C ASP A 111 21.63 -1.26 14.96
N ALA A 112 21.20 -0.58 13.90
CA ALA A 112 22.06 0.18 12.99
C ALA A 112 22.71 1.42 13.62
N LYS A 113 22.31 1.82 14.84
CA LYS A 113 22.72 3.05 15.53
C LYS A 113 22.42 4.31 14.72
N LEU A 114 21.27 4.34 14.03
CA LEU A 114 20.83 5.46 13.20
C LEU A 114 19.60 6.15 13.82
N SER A 115 19.56 7.48 13.70
CA SER A 115 18.41 8.29 14.12
C SER A 115 17.48 8.58 12.94
N TYR A 116 16.19 8.51 13.22
CA TYR A 116 15.08 8.83 12.30
C TYR A 116 14.35 10.14 12.68
N GLU A 117 14.83 10.89 13.68
CA GLU A 117 14.14 12.08 14.20
C GLU A 117 13.91 13.17 13.14
N LYS A 118 14.76 13.20 12.10
CA LYS A 118 14.68 14.16 10.99
C LYS A 118 14.04 13.58 9.73
N TRP A 119 13.50 12.36 9.80
CA TRP A 119 12.86 11.73 8.65
C TRP A 119 11.51 12.36 8.37
N GLU A 120 11.36 12.85 7.15
CA GLU A 120 10.09 13.28 6.60
C GLU A 120 9.34 12.09 5.99
N LEU A 121 8.09 12.31 5.56
CA LEU A 121 7.24 11.25 5.05
C LEU A 121 7.91 10.43 3.94
N GLN A 122 8.60 11.09 2.99
CA GLN A 122 9.35 10.42 1.92
C GLN A 122 10.49 9.53 2.43
N ASP A 123 11.16 9.94 3.51
CA ASP A 123 12.24 9.18 4.16
C ASP A 123 11.66 7.92 4.83
N TRP A 124 10.51 8.08 5.50
CA TRP A 124 9.76 6.96 6.06
C TRP A 124 9.32 5.97 4.99
N HIS A 125 8.76 6.43 3.86
CA HIS A 125 8.43 5.55 2.74
C HIS A 125 9.65 4.77 2.24
N ALA A 126 10.79 5.44 2.03
CA ALA A 126 12.00 4.80 1.55
C ALA A 126 12.58 3.78 2.56
N GLY A 127 12.75 4.18 3.82
CA GLY A 127 13.32 3.32 4.86
C GLY A 127 12.42 2.13 5.21
N CYS A 128 11.11 2.34 5.34
CA CYS A 128 10.15 1.26 5.60
C CYS A 128 10.00 0.30 4.42
N ARG A 129 10.01 0.82 3.18
CA ARG A 129 10.04 -0.02 1.97
C ARG A 129 11.26 -0.93 1.99
N ALA A 130 12.46 -0.36 2.20
CA ALA A 130 13.69 -1.14 2.23
C ALA A 130 13.66 -2.19 3.35
N PHE A 131 13.14 -1.85 4.53
CA PHE A 131 12.95 -2.83 5.60
C PHE A 131 12.05 -3.98 5.14
N ALA A 132 10.89 -3.70 4.53
CA ALA A 132 9.98 -4.72 3.99
C ALA A 132 10.62 -5.58 2.87
N GLU A 133 11.48 -5.01 2.04
CA GLU A 133 12.20 -5.73 0.98
C GLU A 133 13.28 -6.68 1.53
N HIS A 134 13.92 -6.33 2.66
CA HIS A 134 15.11 -7.04 3.16
C HIS A 134 14.84 -7.98 4.35
N VAL A 135 13.68 -7.89 4.99
CA VAL A 135 13.31 -8.84 6.06
C VAL A 135 13.31 -10.27 5.53
N GLN A 136 13.86 -11.19 6.33
CA GLN A 136 14.06 -12.59 5.98
C GLN A 136 13.75 -13.48 7.19
N PRO A 137 12.51 -13.41 7.72
CA PRO A 137 12.14 -14.10 8.93
C PRO A 137 12.29 -15.62 8.78
N GLU A 138 12.85 -16.30 9.79
CA GLU A 138 13.06 -17.75 9.75
C GLU A 138 11.74 -18.53 9.59
N GLU A 139 10.69 -18.06 10.25
CA GLU A 139 9.34 -18.63 10.16
C GLU A 139 8.57 -18.19 8.91
N LYS A 140 9.18 -17.38 8.03
CA LYS A 140 8.57 -16.86 6.79
C LYS A 140 7.26 -16.08 7.03
N LYS A 141 7.05 -15.56 8.24
CA LYS A 141 5.87 -14.78 8.64
C LYS A 141 6.22 -13.35 8.93
N ALA A 142 5.38 -12.44 8.45
CA ALA A 142 5.33 -11.03 8.88
C ALA A 142 4.01 -10.76 9.60
N PHE A 143 3.95 -9.67 10.36
CA PHE A 143 2.79 -9.31 11.17
C PHE A 143 2.41 -7.87 10.93
N LEU A 144 1.12 -7.57 10.82
CA LEU A 144 0.60 -6.20 10.76
C LEU A 144 -0.36 -5.97 11.92
N VAL A 145 -0.16 -4.89 12.67
CA VAL A 145 -1.15 -4.35 13.60
C VAL A 145 -1.84 -3.14 12.98
N TYR A 146 -3.16 -3.17 12.87
CA TYR A 146 -3.92 -2.06 12.29
C TYR A 146 -5.16 -1.71 13.12
N GLY A 147 -5.55 -0.44 13.13
CA GLY A 147 -6.70 0.07 13.90
C GLY A 147 -7.95 0.23 13.04
N GLU A 148 -9.10 0.51 13.69
CA GLU A 148 -10.36 0.84 13.00
C GLU A 148 -10.31 2.19 12.29
N GLU A 149 -9.67 3.20 12.91
CA GLU A 149 -9.40 4.45 12.24
C GLU A 149 -8.20 4.28 11.30
N VAL A 150 -8.58 3.83 10.11
CA VAL A 150 -7.96 4.12 8.83
C VAL A 150 -6.66 3.38 8.53
N ILE A 151 -6.78 2.52 7.52
CA ILE A 151 -5.74 2.26 6.53
C ILE A 151 -5.82 3.40 5.52
N LYS A 152 -4.98 4.43 5.66
CA LYS A 152 -5.04 5.57 4.73
C LYS A 152 -4.48 5.12 3.38
N PRO A 153 -5.09 5.50 2.24
CA PRO A 153 -4.56 5.14 0.93
C PRO A 153 -3.11 5.61 0.70
N ASP A 154 -2.70 6.70 1.36
CA ASP A 154 -1.35 7.27 1.32
C ASP A 154 -0.45 6.83 2.47
N SER A 155 -0.89 5.89 3.33
CA SER A 155 -0.07 5.41 4.44
C SER A 155 1.18 4.69 3.95
N VAL A 156 2.26 4.77 4.73
CA VAL A 156 3.52 4.04 4.48
C VAL A 156 3.27 2.54 4.27
N TRP A 157 2.36 1.96 5.05
CA TRP A 157 1.94 0.57 4.88
C TRP A 157 1.42 0.29 3.47
N ILE A 158 0.44 1.07 3.00
CA ILE A 158 -0.23 0.80 1.71
C ILE A 158 0.66 1.12 0.52
N VAL A 159 1.36 2.25 0.56
CA VAL A 159 2.14 2.74 -0.58
C VAL A 159 3.48 2.03 -0.70
N SER A 160 4.08 1.60 0.42
CA SER A 160 5.49 1.19 0.45
C SER A 160 5.73 -0.19 1.04
N GLU A 161 5.28 -0.46 2.26
CA GLU A 161 5.64 -1.70 2.96
C GLU A 161 4.90 -2.91 2.39
N LYS A 162 3.58 -2.81 2.18
CA LYS A 162 2.77 -3.91 1.68
C LYS A 162 3.19 -4.37 0.28
N PRO A 163 3.37 -3.49 -0.73
CA PRO A 163 3.84 -3.92 -2.05
C PRO A 163 5.22 -4.59 -2.02
N ALA A 164 6.11 -4.07 -1.17
CA ALA A 164 7.44 -4.64 -0.95
C ALA A 164 7.36 -6.04 -0.31
N LEU A 165 6.57 -6.21 0.75
CA LEU A 165 6.34 -7.52 1.39
C LEU A 165 5.66 -8.53 0.46
N ASP A 166 4.70 -8.07 -0.34
CA ASP A 166 4.01 -8.91 -1.32
C ASP A 166 5.02 -9.45 -2.36
N SER A 167 6.01 -8.63 -2.75
CA SER A 167 7.08 -9.00 -3.68
C SER A 167 8.24 -9.77 -3.03
N ASN A 168 8.37 -9.73 -1.71
CA ASN A 168 9.43 -10.41 -0.97
C ASN A 168 9.13 -11.91 -0.86
N ASP A 169 9.98 -12.74 -1.46
CA ASP A 169 9.84 -14.20 -1.52
C ASP A 169 10.16 -14.91 -0.20
N LYS A 170 10.88 -14.24 0.72
CA LYS A 170 11.25 -14.74 2.05
C LYS A 170 10.11 -14.69 3.05
N VAL A 171 9.12 -13.83 2.80
CA VAL A 171 7.88 -13.79 3.57
C VAL A 171 6.83 -14.57 2.79
N LYS A 172 6.14 -15.53 3.41
CA LYS A 172 5.06 -16.31 2.79
C LYS A 172 3.68 -15.92 3.29
N GLU A 173 3.58 -15.48 4.54
CA GLU A 173 2.33 -15.07 5.16
C GLU A 173 2.52 -13.70 5.83
N VAL A 174 1.48 -12.86 5.76
CA VAL A 174 1.40 -11.61 6.51
C VAL A 174 0.20 -11.72 7.42
N MET A 175 0.41 -11.90 8.72
CA MET A 175 -0.67 -12.09 9.69
C MET A 175 -1.22 -10.74 10.15
N GLY A 176 -2.50 -10.49 9.85
CA GLY A 176 -3.19 -9.27 10.27
C GLY A 176 -3.75 -9.38 11.69
N TYR A 177 -3.54 -8.34 12.49
CA TYR A 177 -4.11 -8.18 13.83
C TYR A 177 -4.82 -6.83 13.91
N GLN A 178 -6.14 -6.86 14.05
CA GLN A 178 -6.94 -5.66 14.23
C GLN A 178 -6.95 -5.27 15.71
N MET A 179 -6.56 -4.04 16.00
CA MET A 179 -6.63 -3.46 17.34
C MET A 179 -8.04 -2.93 17.61
N ALA A 180 -8.63 -3.36 18.72
CA ALA A 180 -9.93 -2.90 19.16
C ALA A 180 -9.90 -1.44 19.65
N VAL A 181 -11.08 -0.87 19.88
CA VAL A 181 -11.27 0.51 20.35
C VAL A 181 -10.57 0.79 21.69
N ASP A 182 -10.40 -0.25 22.52
CA ASP A 182 -9.68 -0.17 23.80
C ASP A 182 -8.16 0.06 23.67
N GLY A 183 -7.63 -0.02 22.44
CA GLY A 183 -6.22 0.15 22.13
C GLY A 183 -5.28 -0.92 22.73
N LYS A 184 -5.84 -2.05 23.19
CA LYS A 184 -5.09 -3.13 23.87
C LYS A 184 -5.40 -4.49 23.26
N THR A 185 -6.66 -4.77 22.96
CA THR A 185 -7.09 -6.06 22.47
C THR A 185 -6.75 -6.21 20.99
N LEU A 186 -6.05 -7.28 20.64
CA LEU A 186 -5.69 -7.64 19.27
C LEU A 186 -6.52 -8.84 18.82
N THR A 187 -7.29 -8.66 17.75
CA THR A 187 -8.06 -9.74 17.14
C THR A 187 -7.33 -10.22 15.89
N PRO A 188 -6.94 -11.51 15.80
CA PRO A 188 -6.33 -12.05 14.59
C PRO A 188 -7.34 -12.04 13.43
N LYS A 189 -6.86 -11.69 12.24
CA LYS A 189 -7.66 -11.61 10.99
C LYS A 189 -7.17 -12.58 9.92
N GLY A 190 -6.17 -13.39 10.26
CA GLY A 190 -5.57 -14.37 9.36
C GLY A 190 -4.54 -13.74 8.42
N ASP A 191 -4.18 -14.51 7.39
CA ASP A 191 -3.22 -14.07 6.37
C ASP A 191 -3.85 -13.04 5.42
N ILE A 192 -3.21 -11.89 5.32
CA ILE A 192 -3.56 -10.73 4.50
C ILE A 192 -2.57 -10.48 3.36
N LYS A 193 -1.60 -11.39 3.15
CA LYS A 193 -0.63 -11.24 2.05
C LYS A 193 -1.35 -11.23 0.70
N GLY A 194 -1.02 -10.27 -0.17
CA GLY A 194 -1.68 -10.08 -1.47
C GLY A 194 -3.17 -9.69 -1.41
N LYS A 195 -3.77 -9.58 -0.22
CA LYS A 195 -5.18 -9.22 -0.04
C LYS A 195 -5.33 -7.73 0.24
N LYS A 196 -6.50 -7.17 -0.08
CA LYS A 196 -6.89 -5.84 0.41
C LYS A 196 -7.34 -5.95 1.85
N ILE A 197 -7.09 -4.92 2.64
CA ILE A 197 -7.46 -4.81 4.05
C ILE A 197 -8.37 -3.59 4.17
#